data_AF-A0A0N4XH90-F1
#
_entry.id   AF-A0A0N4XH90-F1
#
_cell.length_a   1.000
_cell.length_b   1.000
_cell.length_c   1.000
_cell.angle_alpha   90.00
_cell.angle_beta   90.00
_cell.angle_gamma   90.00
#
_symmetry.space_group_name_H-M   'P 1'
#
loop_
_entity.id
_entity.type
_entity.pdbx_description
1 polymer ?
#
loop_
_entity_poly.entity_id
_entity_poly.type
_entity_poly.pdbx_seq_one_letter_code
_entity_poly.pdbx_strand_id
1 'polypeptide(L)'
;MNQDCYSSFSLVSSARTAFGLQADVSYNYASTDPWKGFPCNADTLTRRYVNDYNTQQALHANPTIFVPCWNEPVTNVQWTTDLTLDLSNIVNHALYKSRNISVVTEDAWRANYNRDVYQDMDGGLHTIYSGNVHVVTVRGAGHKVPRTRPAQTLQVVRNFLNGLSYNNCLRVVDLSAKPLLANYSYLNPPTKRKQADLVTNLPGLTFEPSFKQYSGYLRGSDTHQLHYWLVEAATDPSNAPLLLWLNGGPGSSSVWGMLTENGPFRPNRDGKTLYENIYSWNRFANVLYLEAPHNVGYSYSTVPDDNAYNDDQTADENYNALKDFFSVFTEYTDRPFFVTGESYGGVYIPTL
;
A
#
# COMPACT_ATOMS: atom_id res chain seq x y z
N MET A 1 -24.67 10.31 18.37
CA MET A 1 -24.09 9.63 17.19
C MET A 1 -22.58 9.72 17.34
N ASN A 2 -21.94 8.60 17.63
CA ASN A 2 -20.48 8.54 17.75
C ASN A 2 -19.90 8.89 16.37
N GLN A 3 -19.20 10.01 16.24
CA GLN A 3 -18.63 10.43 14.96
C GLN A 3 -17.59 9.39 14.51
N ASP A 4 -17.79 8.85 13.31
CA ASP A 4 -16.84 7.94 12.69
C ASP A 4 -15.55 8.69 12.33
N CYS A 5 -14.39 8.09 12.61
CA CYS A 5 -13.06 8.68 12.37
C CYS A 5 -12.74 9.01 10.90
N TYR A 6 -13.67 8.76 9.97
CA TYR A 6 -13.53 9.17 8.58
C TYR A 6 -13.55 10.70 8.43
N SER A 7 -13.99 11.45 9.44
CA SER A 7 -13.98 12.92 9.44
C SER A 7 -12.62 13.55 9.84
N SER A 8 -11.60 12.77 10.24
CA SER A 8 -10.49 13.33 11.03
C SER A 8 -9.06 13.12 10.49
N PHE A 9 -8.82 12.57 9.30
CA PHE A 9 -7.45 12.46 8.79
C PHE A 9 -7.12 13.31 7.56
N SER A 10 -6.33 14.35 7.84
CA SER A 10 -5.45 15.17 6.99
C SER A 10 -6.05 16.35 6.19
N LEU A 11 -5.35 17.49 6.27
CA LEU A 11 -5.44 18.74 5.49
C LEU A 11 -6.45 19.86 5.88
N VAL A 12 -7.33 19.69 6.86
CA VAL A 12 -8.36 20.72 7.11
C VAL A 12 -8.30 21.32 8.50
N SER A 13 -7.20 21.30 9.27
CA SER A 13 -7.20 22.05 10.55
C SER A 13 -7.23 23.56 10.30
N SER A 14 -6.38 24.06 9.40
CA SER A 14 -6.32 25.47 9.00
C SER A 14 -7.58 25.93 8.25
N ALA A 15 -8.13 25.10 7.36
CA ALA A 15 -9.41 25.39 6.71
C ALA A 15 -10.62 25.29 7.67
N ARG A 16 -10.61 24.38 8.67
CA ARG A 16 -11.71 24.25 9.65
C ARG A 16 -11.82 25.47 10.56
N THR A 17 -10.69 26.03 11.00
CA THR A 17 -10.69 27.27 11.79
C THR A 17 -11.20 28.44 10.96
N ALA A 18 -10.86 28.52 9.67
CA ALA A 18 -11.40 29.51 8.75
C ALA A 18 -12.92 29.40 8.53
N PHE A 19 -13.51 28.22 8.75
CA PHE A 19 -14.97 27.97 8.68
C PHE A 19 -15.67 27.87 10.04
N GLY A 20 -15.00 28.17 11.16
CA GLY A 20 -15.61 28.18 12.50
C GLY A 20 -16.02 26.81 13.07
N LEU A 21 -15.48 25.71 12.54
CA LEU A 21 -15.81 24.36 12.98
C LEU A 21 -14.83 23.87 14.05
N GLN A 22 -15.26 23.81 15.31
CA GLN A 22 -14.55 23.09 16.37
C GLN A 22 -14.80 21.59 16.24
N ALA A 23 -13.75 20.81 15.96
CA ALA A 23 -13.81 19.35 16.04
C ALA A 23 -12.88 18.91 17.17
N ASP A 24 -13.47 18.38 18.23
CA ASP A 24 -12.75 17.71 19.30
C ASP A 24 -12.28 16.35 18.76
N VAL A 25 -10.95 16.13 18.70
CA VAL A 25 -10.36 14.90 18.17
C VAL A 25 -10.38 13.84 19.27
N SER A 26 -11.58 13.50 19.75
CA SER A 26 -11.73 12.44 20.74
C SER A 26 -11.61 11.07 20.07
N TYR A 27 -10.68 10.24 20.52
CA TYR A 27 -10.53 8.85 20.08
C TYR A 27 -11.83 8.07 20.33
N ASN A 28 -12.56 7.75 19.27
CA ASN A 28 -13.81 6.99 19.37
C ASN A 28 -13.52 5.48 19.46
N TYR A 29 -13.12 5.02 20.64
CA TYR A 29 -12.86 3.60 20.92
C TYR A 29 -14.10 2.70 20.81
N ALA A 30 -15.29 3.31 20.78
CA ALA A 30 -16.61 2.70 20.62
C ALA A 30 -17.17 2.82 19.19
N SER A 31 -16.30 3.01 18.19
CA SER A 31 -16.71 3.02 16.79
C SER A 31 -17.45 1.73 16.42
N THR A 32 -18.62 1.88 15.81
CA THR A 32 -19.43 0.77 15.29
C THR A 32 -19.03 0.38 13.86
N ASP A 33 -18.01 1.01 13.29
CA ASP A 33 -17.55 0.69 11.95
C ASP A 33 -16.98 -0.75 11.89
N PRO A 34 -17.05 -1.42 10.72
CA PRO A 34 -16.61 -2.82 10.58
C PRO A 34 -15.14 -3.06 10.99
N TRP A 35 -14.32 -2.01 10.97
CA TRP A 35 -12.90 -2.02 11.32
C TRP A 35 -12.64 -1.61 12.77
N LYS A 36 -13.69 -1.38 13.57
CA LYS A 36 -13.63 -1.01 14.99
C LYS A 36 -12.63 0.12 15.25
N GLY A 37 -12.60 1.13 14.40
CA GLY A 37 -11.72 2.29 14.54
C GLY A 37 -10.23 2.01 14.25
N PHE A 38 -9.87 0.88 13.61
CA PHE A 38 -8.52 0.67 13.07
C PHE A 38 -8.04 1.92 12.30
N PRO A 39 -8.89 2.57 11.48
CA PRO A 39 -8.53 3.81 10.84
C PRO A 39 -7.92 4.92 11.71
N CYS A 40 -8.36 5.00 12.98
CA CYS A 40 -8.01 6.08 13.90
C CYS A 40 -6.67 5.83 14.62
N ASN A 41 -6.22 4.58 14.67
CA ASN A 41 -5.06 4.15 15.46
C ASN A 41 -4.00 3.41 14.64
N ALA A 42 -4.26 3.14 13.36
CA ALA A 42 -3.37 2.42 12.46
C ALA A 42 -1.92 2.91 12.53
N ASP A 43 -1.69 4.23 12.53
CA ASP A 43 -0.35 4.79 12.62
C ASP A 43 0.35 4.42 13.95
N THR A 44 -0.27 4.77 15.08
CA THR A 44 0.26 4.47 16.42
C THR A 44 0.49 2.97 16.63
N LEU A 45 -0.44 2.13 16.18
CA LEU A 45 -0.35 0.67 16.33
C LEU A 45 0.73 0.09 15.44
N THR A 46 0.82 0.55 14.19
CA THR A 46 1.89 0.16 13.26
C THR A 46 3.23 0.54 13.83
N ARG A 47 3.38 1.79 14.28
CA ARG A 47 4.62 2.29 14.88
C ARG A 47 5.04 1.47 16.09
N ARG A 48 4.10 1.08 16.97
CA ARG A 48 4.41 0.19 18.10
C ARG A 48 4.90 -1.17 17.63
N TYR A 49 4.23 -1.75 16.63
CA TYR A 49 4.55 -3.08 16.13
C TYR A 49 5.93 -3.13 15.46
N VAL A 50 6.20 -2.21 14.53
CA VAL A 50 7.49 -2.14 13.80
C VAL A 50 8.64 -1.65 14.69
N ASN A 51 8.38 -1.01 15.83
CA ASN A 51 9.42 -0.70 16.81
C ASN A 51 9.66 -1.83 17.83
N ASP A 52 8.89 -2.93 17.79
CA ASP A 52 9.16 -4.08 18.65
C ASP A 52 10.42 -4.82 18.17
N TYR A 53 11.33 -5.08 19.12
CA TYR A 53 12.62 -5.71 18.82
C TYR A 53 12.46 -7.07 18.12
N ASN A 54 11.54 -7.93 18.58
CA ASN A 54 11.36 -9.24 17.97
C ASN A 54 10.78 -9.14 16.56
N THR A 55 9.94 -8.13 16.33
CA THR A 55 9.43 -7.82 14.99
C THR A 55 10.58 -7.43 14.07
N GLN A 56 11.46 -6.53 14.49
CA GLN A 56 12.62 -6.13 13.68
C GLN A 56 13.56 -7.30 13.39
N GLN A 57 13.80 -8.18 14.38
CA GLN A 57 14.59 -9.39 14.16
C GLN A 57 13.92 -10.35 13.16
N ALA A 58 12.60 -10.53 13.24
CA ALA A 58 11.85 -11.36 12.30
C ALA A 58 11.90 -10.83 10.86
N LEU A 59 12.01 -9.50 10.70
CA LEU A 59 12.16 -8.84 9.41
C LEU A 59 13.61 -8.74 8.95
N HIS A 60 14.54 -9.32 9.70
CA HIS A 60 15.98 -9.23 9.45
C HIS A 60 16.46 -7.77 9.33
N ALA A 61 15.75 -6.85 10.01
CA ALA A 61 16.07 -5.44 10.06
C ALA A 61 17.01 -5.13 11.21
N ASN A 62 17.91 -4.17 11.00
CA ASN A 62 18.76 -3.66 12.07
C ASN A 62 17.91 -2.97 13.15
N PRO A 63 18.21 -3.19 14.44
CA PRO A 63 17.52 -2.49 15.52
C PRO A 63 17.56 -0.97 15.36
N THR A 64 16.40 -0.34 15.17
CA THR A 64 16.29 1.11 14.95
C THR A 64 14.99 1.67 15.54
N ILE A 65 14.94 2.98 15.71
CA ILE A 65 13.69 3.69 15.99
C ILE A 65 13.03 3.96 14.64
N PHE A 66 12.10 3.10 14.27
CA PHE A 66 11.33 3.25 13.05
C PHE A 66 10.40 4.46 13.13
N VAL A 67 10.55 5.37 12.18
CA VAL A 67 9.69 6.54 11.99
C VAL A 67 8.91 6.35 10.68
N PRO A 68 7.56 6.36 10.69
CA PRO A 68 6.74 6.12 9.50
C PRO A 68 7.03 7.04 8.31
N CYS A 69 7.24 8.32 8.58
CA CYS A 69 7.59 9.35 7.61
C CYS A 69 8.58 10.30 8.25
N TRP A 70 9.54 10.83 7.50
CA TRP A 70 10.38 11.92 8.01
C TRP A 70 9.54 13.11 8.48
N ASN A 71 9.93 13.69 9.62
CA ASN A 71 9.33 14.90 10.17
C ASN A 71 9.92 16.13 9.46
N GLU A 72 9.77 16.21 8.14
CA GLU A 72 10.13 17.44 7.44
C GLU A 72 9.05 18.50 7.75
N PRO A 73 9.41 19.68 8.30
CA PRO A 73 8.46 20.76 8.36
C PRO A 73 8.05 21.08 6.93
N VAL A 74 6.75 21.02 6.67
CA VAL A 74 6.11 21.26 5.37
C VAL A 74 6.25 22.74 4.91
N THR A 75 7.25 23.46 5.42
CA THR A 75 7.47 24.89 5.23
C THR A 75 8.46 25.21 4.12
N ASN A 76 9.24 24.24 3.62
CA ASN A 76 10.23 24.46 2.55
C ASN A 76 10.11 23.48 1.37
N VAL A 77 9.06 22.67 1.32
CA VAL A 77 8.68 22.05 0.05
C VAL A 77 8.07 23.18 -0.78
N GLN A 78 8.79 23.67 -1.78
CA GLN A 78 8.13 24.31 -2.92
C GLN A 78 7.23 23.21 -3.48
N TRP A 79 5.98 23.20 -3.05
CA TRP A 79 4.94 22.47 -3.75
C TRP A 79 5.01 23.00 -5.17
N THR A 80 5.57 22.20 -6.08
CA THR A 80 5.27 22.38 -7.49
C THR A 80 3.73 22.38 -7.53
N THR A 81 3.14 23.27 -8.31
CA THR A 81 1.69 23.49 -8.37
C THR A 81 0.93 22.30 -8.98
N ASP A 82 1.46 21.08 -8.83
CA ASP A 82 1.15 19.88 -9.57
C ASP A 82 0.11 18.98 -8.90
N LEU A 83 -0.46 19.39 -7.76
CA LEU A 83 -1.52 18.64 -7.06
C LEU A 83 -2.93 19.21 -7.19
N THR A 84 -3.13 20.18 -8.08
CA THR A 84 -4.44 20.42 -8.70
C THR A 84 -4.52 19.61 -9.99
N LEU A 85 -4.73 18.30 -9.85
CA LEU A 85 -5.10 17.41 -10.95
C LEU A 85 -6.50 17.79 -11.44
N ASP A 86 -6.57 18.79 -12.30
CA ASP A 86 -7.65 18.87 -13.29
C ASP A 86 -7.48 17.65 -14.21
N LEU A 87 -8.51 16.80 -14.35
CA LEU A 87 -8.48 15.63 -15.24
C LEU A 87 -8.15 16.03 -16.69
N SER A 88 -8.38 17.31 -17.03
CA SER A 88 -7.90 17.91 -18.27
C SER A 88 -6.39 17.74 -18.44
N ASN A 89 -5.57 17.81 -17.37
CA ASN A 89 -4.12 17.69 -17.44
C ASN A 89 -3.64 16.27 -17.79
N ILE A 90 -4.33 15.21 -17.34
CA ILE A 90 -3.97 13.83 -17.72
C ILE A 90 -4.25 13.60 -19.21
N VAL A 91 -5.42 14.01 -19.71
CA VAL A 91 -5.78 13.79 -21.12
C VAL A 91 -5.01 14.76 -22.05
N ASN A 92 -4.68 15.96 -21.57
CA ASN A 92 -3.89 16.96 -22.31
C ASN A 92 -2.38 16.72 -22.22
N HIS A 93 -1.91 15.83 -21.36
CA HIS A 93 -0.50 15.45 -21.29
C HIS A 93 -0.03 14.92 -22.65
N ALA A 94 1.17 15.31 -23.08
CA ALA A 94 1.64 15.15 -24.46
C ALA A 94 1.52 13.71 -24.98
N LEU A 95 1.78 12.71 -24.11
CA LEU A 95 1.62 11.29 -24.44
C LEU A 95 0.18 10.91 -24.81
N TYR A 96 -0.81 11.32 -24.02
CA TYR A 96 -2.22 10.98 -24.25
C TYR A 96 -2.82 11.81 -25.38
N LYS A 97 -2.43 13.09 -25.49
CA LYS A 97 -2.79 13.98 -26.60
C LYS A 97 -2.30 13.45 -27.95
N SER A 98 -1.08 12.90 -28.00
CA SER A 98 -0.53 12.31 -29.24
C SER A 98 -1.28 11.07 -29.72
N ARG A 99 -1.99 10.38 -28.80
CA ARG A 99 -2.77 9.16 -29.09
C ARG A 99 -4.21 9.46 -29.49
N ASN A 100 -4.60 10.72 -29.59
CA ASN A 100 -5.94 11.18 -29.99
C ASN A 100 -7.06 10.47 -29.19
N ILE A 101 -6.90 10.42 -27.87
CA ILE A 101 -7.80 9.68 -26.99
C ILE A 101 -9.19 10.32 -26.95
N SER A 102 -10.24 9.53 -27.16
CA SER A 102 -11.64 9.95 -27.11
C SER A 102 -12.43 9.20 -26.03
N VAL A 103 -13.50 9.80 -25.53
CA VAL A 103 -14.47 9.11 -24.66
C VAL A 103 -15.17 8.03 -25.49
N VAL A 104 -15.18 6.80 -24.97
CA VAL A 104 -15.86 5.63 -25.55
C VAL A 104 -17.21 5.43 -24.89
N THR A 105 -17.26 5.52 -23.55
CA THR A 105 -18.47 5.32 -22.76
C THR A 105 -18.47 6.20 -21.52
N GLU A 106 -19.65 6.69 -21.14
CA GLU A 106 -19.88 7.36 -19.85
C GLU A 106 -21.22 6.90 -19.29
N ASP A 107 -21.20 6.21 -18.14
CA ASP A 107 -22.41 5.60 -17.57
C ASP A 107 -22.29 5.39 -16.05
N ALA A 108 -23.43 5.17 -15.39
CA ALA A 108 -23.48 4.72 -14.01
C ALA A 108 -23.17 3.22 -13.91
N TRP A 109 -22.57 2.80 -12.80
CA TRP A 109 -22.40 1.38 -12.47
C TRP A 109 -23.04 1.07 -11.11
N ARG A 110 -23.44 -0.19 -10.91
CA ARG A 110 -24.14 -0.69 -9.73
C ARG A 110 -23.26 -1.64 -8.93
N ALA A 111 -23.24 -1.43 -7.62
CA ALA A 111 -22.58 -2.34 -6.70
C ALA A 111 -23.53 -3.49 -6.35
N ASN A 112 -23.12 -4.75 -6.56
CA ASN A 112 -24.01 -5.89 -6.37
C ASN A 112 -23.26 -7.05 -5.69
N TYR A 113 -23.69 -7.39 -4.47
CA TYR A 113 -22.99 -8.32 -3.58
C TYR A 113 -23.66 -9.68 -3.49
N ASN A 114 -24.99 -9.72 -3.58
CA ASN A 114 -25.78 -10.94 -3.55
C ASN A 114 -27.20 -10.62 -4.05
N ARG A 115 -27.67 -11.29 -5.12
CA ARG A 115 -28.95 -10.96 -5.78
C ARG A 115 -30.17 -11.24 -4.89
N ASP A 116 -29.98 -12.06 -3.85
CA ASP A 116 -31.07 -12.58 -3.02
C ASP A 116 -31.36 -11.74 -1.77
N VAL A 117 -30.53 -10.73 -1.42
CA VAL A 117 -30.67 -10.03 -0.12
C VAL A 117 -30.61 -8.49 -0.16
N TYR A 118 -30.16 -7.82 -1.23
CA TYR A 118 -30.21 -6.35 -1.27
C TYR A 118 -30.52 -5.81 -2.68
N GLN A 119 -31.43 -4.84 -2.76
CA GLN A 119 -31.77 -4.12 -3.99
C GLN A 119 -30.54 -3.41 -4.56
N ASP A 120 -30.48 -3.29 -5.90
CA ASP A 120 -29.44 -2.58 -6.63
C ASP A 120 -29.13 -1.21 -5.99
N MET A 121 -27.90 -1.02 -5.52
CA MET A 121 -27.42 0.28 -5.04
C MET A 121 -26.48 0.88 -6.08
N ASP A 122 -26.65 2.18 -6.35
CA ASP A 122 -25.74 2.95 -7.21
C ASP A 122 -24.29 2.81 -6.70
N GLY A 123 -23.42 2.22 -7.52
CA GLY A 123 -22.00 1.99 -7.23
C GLY A 123 -21.14 3.21 -7.55
N GLY A 124 -21.53 4.02 -8.53
CA GLY A 124 -20.87 5.28 -8.91
C GLY A 124 -21.01 5.56 -10.41
N LEU A 125 -20.13 6.41 -10.94
CA LEU A 125 -20.01 6.74 -12.38
C LEU A 125 -18.71 6.18 -12.94
N HIS A 126 -18.70 5.83 -14.22
CA HIS A 126 -17.49 5.51 -14.94
C HIS A 126 -17.43 6.23 -16.30
N THR A 127 -16.25 6.69 -16.67
CA THR A 127 -15.91 7.21 -18.00
C THR A 127 -14.77 6.37 -18.55
N ILE A 128 -15.00 5.75 -19.71
CA ILE A 128 -14.03 4.92 -20.42
C ILE A 128 -13.53 5.70 -21.61
N TYR A 129 -12.21 5.77 -21.76
CA TYR A 129 -11.54 6.42 -22.86
C TYR A 129 -10.86 5.38 -23.76
N SER A 130 -10.69 5.72 -25.04
CA SER A 130 -9.95 4.90 -25.99
C SER A 130 -8.50 4.67 -25.50
N GLY A 131 -7.98 3.46 -25.64
CA GLY A 131 -6.65 3.13 -25.10
C GLY A 131 -6.67 2.57 -23.66
N ASN A 132 -7.80 2.04 -23.21
CA ASN A 132 -7.98 1.33 -21.94
C ASN A 132 -7.73 2.20 -20.68
N VAL A 133 -8.09 3.48 -20.75
CA VAL A 133 -8.06 4.40 -19.60
C VAL A 133 -9.48 4.50 -19.04
N HIS A 134 -9.66 4.14 -17.78
CA HIS A 134 -10.96 4.12 -17.11
C HIS A 134 -10.91 5.05 -15.89
N VAL A 135 -11.83 6.00 -15.84
CA VAL A 135 -12.04 6.84 -14.66
C VAL A 135 -13.31 6.35 -13.99
N VAL A 136 -13.22 5.81 -12.78
CA VAL A 136 -14.35 5.25 -12.06
C VAL A 136 -14.47 5.91 -10.69
N THR A 137 -15.65 6.42 -10.39
CA THR A 137 -16.01 6.92 -9.07
C THR A 137 -16.73 5.83 -8.29
N VAL A 138 -16.53 5.81 -6.97
CA VAL A 138 -17.22 4.89 -6.05
C VAL A 138 -18.07 5.72 -5.11
N ARG A 139 -19.39 5.57 -5.18
CA ARG A 139 -20.33 6.37 -4.40
C ARG A 139 -20.10 6.16 -2.90
N GLY A 140 -19.95 7.28 -2.19
CA GLY A 140 -19.76 7.30 -0.75
C GLY A 140 -18.40 6.79 -0.27
N ALA A 141 -17.40 6.75 -1.16
CA ALA A 141 -16.00 6.57 -0.78
C ALA A 141 -15.34 7.92 -0.41
N GLY A 142 -14.38 7.88 0.52
CA GLY A 142 -13.50 9.02 0.84
C GLY A 142 -12.16 8.93 0.10
N HIS A 143 -11.18 9.77 0.49
CA HIS A 143 -9.84 9.80 -0.14
C HIS A 143 -9.16 8.42 -0.20
N LYS A 144 -9.38 7.57 0.81
CA LYS A 144 -8.96 6.15 0.83
C LYS A 144 -10.13 5.25 0.41
N VAL A 145 -10.31 5.10 -0.90
CA VAL A 145 -11.45 4.36 -1.50
C VAL A 145 -11.53 2.90 -1.03
N PRO A 146 -10.45 2.09 -1.05
CA PRO A 146 -10.50 0.70 -0.56
C PRO A 146 -10.80 0.57 0.94
N ARG A 147 -10.41 1.58 1.74
CA ARG A 147 -10.68 1.62 3.19
C ARG A 147 -12.16 1.81 3.48
N THR A 148 -12.78 2.75 2.76
CA THR A 148 -14.16 3.21 3.00
C THR A 148 -15.21 2.35 2.30
N ARG A 149 -14.87 1.81 1.12
CA ARG A 149 -15.77 1.03 0.26
C ARG A 149 -15.07 -0.23 -0.26
N PRO A 150 -14.65 -1.14 0.62
CA PRO A 150 -13.77 -2.26 0.26
C PRO A 150 -14.42 -3.20 -0.76
N ALA A 151 -15.71 -3.52 -0.59
CA ALA A 151 -16.41 -4.45 -1.47
C ALA A 151 -16.68 -3.83 -2.86
N GLN A 152 -17.05 -2.55 -2.92
CA GLN A 152 -17.21 -1.80 -4.17
C GLN A 152 -15.87 -1.72 -4.92
N THR A 153 -14.79 -1.43 -4.18
CA THR A 153 -13.45 -1.28 -4.76
C THR A 153 -12.93 -2.61 -5.27
N LEU A 154 -13.15 -3.71 -4.54
CA LEU A 154 -12.84 -5.06 -4.99
C LEU A 154 -13.57 -5.37 -6.31
N GLN A 155 -14.85 -5.02 -6.41
CA GLN A 155 -15.62 -5.20 -7.66
C GLN A 155 -15.04 -4.37 -8.81
N VAL A 156 -14.79 -3.08 -8.60
CA VAL A 156 -14.23 -2.19 -9.64
C VAL A 156 -12.88 -2.70 -10.14
N VAL A 157 -11.94 -2.97 -9.23
CA VAL A 157 -10.58 -3.39 -9.60
C VAL A 157 -10.61 -4.77 -10.26
N ARG A 158 -11.31 -5.75 -9.66
CA ARG A 158 -11.43 -7.09 -10.25
C ARG A 158 -12.05 -7.03 -11.64
N ASN A 159 -13.09 -6.23 -11.85
CA ASN A 159 -13.76 -6.16 -13.14
C ASN A 159 -12.88 -5.50 -14.19
N PHE A 160 -12.18 -4.42 -13.83
CA PHE A 160 -11.18 -3.81 -14.72
C PHE A 160 -10.09 -4.81 -15.13
N LEU A 161 -9.48 -5.50 -14.17
CA LEU A 161 -8.38 -6.45 -14.42
C LEU A 161 -8.80 -7.64 -15.30
N ASN A 162 -10.07 -8.06 -15.23
CA ASN A 162 -10.59 -9.18 -16.02
C ASN A 162 -11.30 -8.74 -17.31
N GLY A 163 -11.31 -7.44 -17.65
CA GLY A 163 -12.04 -6.91 -18.80
C GLY A 163 -13.56 -7.10 -18.71
N LEU A 164 -14.11 -7.10 -17.50
CA LEU A 164 -15.53 -7.32 -17.21
C LEU A 164 -16.25 -5.99 -17.00
N SER A 165 -17.56 -5.98 -17.28
CA SER A 165 -18.43 -4.85 -16.95
C SER A 165 -18.34 -4.51 -15.46
N TYR A 166 -18.30 -3.23 -15.10
CA TYR A 166 -18.34 -2.80 -13.70
C TYR A 166 -19.61 -3.25 -12.95
N ASN A 167 -20.67 -3.61 -13.66
CA ASN A 167 -21.88 -4.20 -13.08
C ASN A 167 -21.74 -5.71 -12.74
N ASN A 168 -20.61 -6.35 -13.05
CA ASN A 168 -20.38 -7.76 -12.76
C ASN A 168 -20.16 -7.98 -11.25
N CYS A 169 -20.98 -8.82 -10.62
CA CYS A 169 -20.98 -9.02 -9.17
C CYS A 169 -19.87 -9.97 -8.67
N LEU A 170 -19.58 -9.90 -7.37
CA LEU A 170 -18.53 -10.67 -6.71
C LEU A 170 -18.87 -12.15 -6.42
N ARG A 171 -19.88 -12.74 -7.08
CA ARG A 171 -20.41 -14.07 -6.73
C ARG A 171 -19.39 -15.21 -6.83
N VAL A 172 -18.37 -15.07 -7.68
CA VAL A 172 -17.31 -16.08 -7.87
C VAL A 172 -16.13 -15.90 -6.91
N VAL A 173 -16.19 -14.90 -6.04
CA VAL A 173 -15.14 -14.61 -5.05
C VAL A 173 -15.53 -15.26 -3.72
N ASP A 174 -14.68 -16.13 -3.19
CA ASP A 174 -14.87 -16.69 -1.84
C ASP A 174 -14.56 -15.62 -0.79
N LEU A 175 -15.55 -15.33 0.07
CA LEU A 175 -15.50 -14.32 1.12
C LEU A 175 -15.49 -14.94 2.52
N SER A 176 -15.28 -16.25 2.63
CA SER A 176 -15.35 -17.02 3.88
C SER A 176 -14.07 -16.91 4.72
N ALA A 177 -14.19 -16.71 6.04
CA ALA A 177 -13.07 -16.62 6.97
C ALA A 177 -12.56 -18.01 7.45
N LYS A 178 -11.25 -18.14 7.73
CA LYS A 178 -10.59 -19.40 8.20
C LYS A 178 -10.20 -19.36 9.71
N PRO A 179 -9.91 -20.51 10.36
CA PRO A 179 -9.59 -20.61 11.81
C PRO A 179 -8.10 -20.34 12.17
N LEU A 180 -7.78 -20.17 13.47
CA LEU A 180 -6.48 -19.70 14.04
C LEU A 180 -5.51 -20.84 14.47
N LEU A 181 -4.18 -20.60 14.55
CA LEU A 181 -3.13 -21.55 15.01
C LEU A 181 -2.32 -21.10 16.28
N ALA A 182 -1.29 -21.88 16.68
CA ALA A 182 -0.53 -21.79 17.95
C ALA A 182 0.93 -21.26 17.82
N ASN A 183 1.52 -20.77 18.94
CA ASN A 183 2.77 -19.97 19.02
C ASN A 183 4.13 -20.67 18.67
N TYR A 184 5.11 -19.86 18.25
CA TYR A 184 6.37 -20.19 17.52
C TYR A 184 7.69 -20.39 18.33
N SER A 185 8.72 -21.03 17.72
CA SER A 185 10.15 -21.10 18.15
C SER A 185 11.20 -21.09 16.99
N TYR A 186 12.37 -20.45 17.17
CA TYR A 186 13.47 -20.22 16.17
C TYR A 186 14.62 -21.28 16.13
N LEU A 187 15.23 -21.54 14.95
CA LEU A 187 16.57 -22.16 14.72
C LEU A 187 17.23 -21.72 13.37
N ASN A 188 18.57 -21.54 13.27
CA ASN A 188 19.33 -21.10 12.04
C ASN A 188 20.58 -21.96 11.66
N PRO A 189 20.72 -22.43 10.41
CA PRO A 189 21.98 -22.82 9.71
C PRO A 189 22.31 -21.94 8.46
N PRO A 190 23.53 -22.02 7.84
CA PRO A 190 23.95 -21.13 6.75
C PRO A 190 23.13 -21.33 5.47
N THR A 191 22.56 -20.27 4.95
CA THR A 191 21.52 -20.30 3.92
C THR A 191 21.79 -19.30 2.79
N LYS A 192 21.45 -19.65 1.54
CA LYS A 192 21.52 -18.72 0.39
C LYS A 192 20.73 -17.44 0.72
N ARG A 193 21.13 -16.27 0.21
CA ARG A 193 20.51 -14.96 0.55
C ARG A 193 18.97 -14.99 0.59
N LYS A 194 18.31 -15.49 -0.47
CA LYS A 194 16.84 -15.68 -0.48
C LYS A 194 16.32 -16.47 0.73
N GLN A 195 17.00 -17.53 1.12
CA GLN A 195 16.59 -18.36 2.25
C GLN A 195 16.93 -17.71 3.59
N ALA A 196 18.01 -16.93 3.67
CA ALA A 196 18.32 -16.11 4.82
C ALA A 196 17.29 -14.99 5.03
N ASP A 197 16.76 -14.44 3.94
CA ASP A 197 15.73 -13.40 3.95
C ASP A 197 14.31 -13.96 4.23
N LEU A 198 14.11 -15.29 4.24
CA LEU A 198 12.80 -15.90 4.47
C LEU A 198 12.30 -15.61 5.90
N VAL A 199 11.19 -14.88 6.01
CA VAL A 199 10.52 -14.64 7.28
C VAL A 199 9.71 -15.89 7.64
N THR A 200 10.32 -16.75 8.47
CA THR A 200 9.68 -18.02 8.90
C THR A 200 8.65 -17.82 9.99
N ASN A 201 8.75 -16.74 10.77
CA ASN A 201 7.75 -16.35 11.73
C ASN A 201 7.77 -14.87 12.04
N LEU A 202 6.60 -14.29 11.95
CA LEU A 202 6.37 -12.89 12.22
C LEU A 202 5.62 -12.79 13.57
N PRO A 203 6.21 -12.15 14.60
CA PRO A 203 5.63 -12.08 15.93
C PRO A 203 4.20 -11.55 15.95
N GLY A 204 3.36 -12.20 16.75
CA GLY A 204 2.00 -11.73 16.99
C GLY A 204 1.03 -11.95 15.83
N LEU A 205 1.41 -12.66 14.76
CA LEU A 205 0.45 -13.14 13.77
C LEU A 205 -0.67 -13.94 14.46
N THR A 206 -1.90 -13.53 14.26
CA THR A 206 -3.08 -14.25 14.75
C THR A 206 -3.68 -15.17 13.68
N PHE A 207 -3.01 -15.34 12.55
CA PHE A 207 -3.43 -16.21 11.45
C PHE A 207 -2.19 -16.77 10.75
N GLU A 208 -2.37 -17.83 9.97
CA GLU A 208 -1.29 -18.46 9.23
C GLU A 208 -1.24 -17.98 7.79
N PRO A 209 -0.16 -17.33 7.36
CA PRO A 209 0.04 -16.95 5.97
C PRO A 209 0.09 -18.20 5.08
N SER A 210 -0.73 -18.24 4.03
CA SER A 210 -0.66 -19.27 2.99
C SER A 210 0.39 -18.98 1.92
N PHE A 211 1.22 -17.96 2.13
CA PHE A 211 2.21 -17.43 1.20
C PHE A 211 3.53 -17.24 1.92
N LYS A 212 4.62 -17.25 1.16
CA LYS A 212 5.93 -16.91 1.71
C LYS A 212 6.12 -15.41 1.75
N GLN A 213 7.00 -15.00 2.63
CA GLN A 213 7.42 -13.62 2.75
C GLN A 213 8.91 -13.56 3.01
N TYR A 214 9.53 -12.53 2.45
CA TYR A 214 10.97 -12.32 2.50
C TYR A 214 11.24 -10.89 2.92
N SER A 215 12.17 -10.70 3.84
CA SER A 215 12.54 -9.39 4.36
C SER A 215 14.04 -9.33 4.51
N GLY A 216 14.63 -8.21 4.08
CA GLY A 216 16.06 -8.02 4.03
C GLY A 216 16.43 -6.70 3.38
N TYR A 217 17.63 -6.62 2.82
CA TYR A 217 18.15 -5.41 2.20
C TYR A 217 18.51 -5.65 0.74
N LEU A 218 18.29 -4.66 -0.10
CA LEU A 218 18.73 -4.57 -1.50
C LEU A 218 19.74 -3.44 -1.65
N ARG A 219 20.70 -3.61 -2.56
CA ARG A 219 21.77 -2.63 -2.76
C ARG A 219 21.30 -1.52 -3.69
N GLY A 220 21.02 -0.33 -3.13
CA GLY A 220 20.76 0.88 -3.92
C GLY A 220 22.06 1.51 -4.44
N SER A 221 23.11 1.48 -3.60
CA SER A 221 24.48 1.84 -3.97
C SER A 221 25.49 1.02 -3.16
N ASP A 222 26.78 1.32 -3.28
CA ASP A 222 27.82 0.70 -2.45
C ASP A 222 27.64 1.01 -0.96
N THR A 223 27.03 2.16 -0.64
CA THR A 223 26.84 2.65 0.72
C THR A 223 25.38 2.60 1.18
N HIS A 224 24.40 2.56 0.27
CA HIS A 224 22.97 2.63 0.61
C HIS A 224 22.30 1.27 0.48
N GLN A 225 21.73 0.82 1.59
CA GLN A 225 21.02 -0.45 1.70
C GLN A 225 19.53 -0.16 1.90
N LEU A 226 18.72 -0.55 0.92
CA LEU A 226 17.28 -0.33 0.93
C LEU A 226 16.57 -1.56 1.48
N HIS A 227 15.88 -1.42 2.60
CA HIS A 227 15.09 -2.51 3.16
C HIS A 227 13.89 -2.82 2.27
N TYR A 228 13.62 -4.11 2.09
CA TYR A 228 12.46 -4.59 1.35
C TYR A 228 11.69 -5.62 2.17
N TRP A 229 10.39 -5.68 1.91
CA TRP A 229 9.54 -6.77 2.34
C TRP A 229 8.73 -7.28 1.14
N LEU A 230 9.08 -8.46 0.65
CA LEU A 230 8.33 -9.17 -0.39
C LEU A 230 7.29 -10.08 0.29
N VAL A 231 6.04 -9.97 -0.14
CA VAL A 231 4.98 -10.94 0.18
C VAL A 231 4.54 -11.62 -1.12
N GLU A 232 4.70 -12.94 -1.18
CA GLU A 232 4.30 -13.71 -2.35
C GLU A 232 2.78 -13.71 -2.51
N ALA A 233 2.32 -13.98 -3.73
CA ALA A 233 0.90 -14.11 -3.99
C ALA A 233 0.30 -15.26 -3.16
N ALA A 234 -0.83 -15.01 -2.50
CA ALA A 234 -1.56 -16.01 -1.71
C ALA A 234 -2.11 -17.15 -2.57
N THR A 235 -2.24 -16.94 -3.89
CA THR A 235 -2.67 -17.95 -4.86
C THR A 235 -1.73 -17.91 -6.05
N ASP A 236 -1.21 -19.08 -6.42
CA ASP A 236 -0.31 -19.28 -7.57
C ASP A 236 0.82 -18.21 -7.69
N PRO A 237 1.68 -18.08 -6.66
CA PRO A 237 2.77 -17.10 -6.69
C PRO A 237 3.73 -17.32 -7.86
N SER A 238 3.80 -18.56 -8.35
CA SER A 238 4.55 -18.99 -9.53
C SER A 238 3.93 -18.61 -10.87
N ASN A 239 2.78 -17.94 -10.94
CA ASN A 239 2.24 -17.35 -12.17
C ASN A 239 1.77 -15.91 -11.99
N ALA A 240 1.52 -15.48 -10.75
CA ALA A 240 1.12 -14.13 -10.42
C ALA A 240 2.16 -13.06 -10.85
N PRO A 241 1.71 -11.85 -11.23
CA PRO A 241 2.60 -10.73 -11.54
C PRO A 241 3.42 -10.31 -10.32
N LEU A 242 4.48 -9.54 -10.57
CA LEU A 242 5.25 -8.83 -9.54
C LEU A 242 4.87 -7.36 -9.55
N LEU A 243 4.51 -6.83 -8.38
CA LEU A 243 4.23 -5.41 -8.15
C LEU A 243 5.31 -4.82 -7.23
N LEU A 244 5.95 -3.74 -7.66
CA LEU A 244 6.69 -2.86 -6.75
C LEU A 244 5.72 -1.84 -6.15
N TRP A 245 5.79 -1.63 -4.83
CA TRP A 245 5.05 -0.59 -4.12
C TRP A 245 5.99 0.39 -3.44
N LEU A 246 5.79 1.68 -3.72
CA LEU A 246 6.51 2.81 -3.14
C LEU A 246 5.54 3.81 -2.49
N ASN A 247 5.63 4.00 -1.17
CA ASN A 247 5.04 5.18 -0.53
C ASN A 247 5.84 6.45 -0.90
N GLY A 248 5.17 7.60 -0.82
CA GLY A 248 5.76 8.90 -1.18
C GLY A 248 6.39 9.64 0.00
N GLY A 249 5.78 10.77 0.35
CA GLY A 249 6.29 11.71 1.34
C GLY A 249 6.76 13.01 0.68
N PRO A 250 8.05 13.15 0.28
CA PRO A 250 9.12 12.14 0.30
C PRO A 250 9.50 11.68 1.73
N GLY A 251 10.10 10.49 1.84
CA GLY A 251 10.56 9.96 3.13
C GLY A 251 9.56 9.09 3.90
N SER A 252 8.47 8.63 3.27
CA SER A 252 7.48 7.74 3.88
C SER A 252 7.79 6.27 3.62
N SER A 253 7.67 5.45 4.66
CA SER A 253 7.94 4.01 4.58
C SER A 253 6.87 3.23 3.81
N SER A 254 7.33 2.38 2.89
CA SER A 254 6.50 1.39 2.21
C SER A 254 6.06 0.22 3.10
N VAL A 255 6.81 -0.10 4.17
CA VAL A 255 6.40 -1.08 5.18
C VAL A 255 5.25 -0.53 6.02
N TRP A 256 5.28 0.78 6.34
CA TRP A 256 4.15 1.44 6.97
C TRP A 256 2.90 1.43 6.06
N GLY A 257 3.06 1.70 4.77
CA GLY A 257 1.98 1.57 3.80
C GLY A 257 1.45 0.15 3.70
N MET A 258 2.32 -0.87 3.70
CA MET A 258 1.91 -2.27 3.75
C MET A 258 0.97 -2.55 4.93
N LEU A 259 1.35 -2.15 6.14
CA LEU A 259 0.61 -2.45 7.38
C LEU A 259 -0.67 -1.61 7.53
N THR A 260 -0.71 -0.42 6.93
CA THR A 260 -1.82 0.53 7.06
C THR A 260 -2.74 0.62 5.84
N GLU A 261 -2.33 0.06 4.69
CA GLU A 261 -3.01 0.24 3.39
C GLU A 261 -3.32 -1.08 2.66
N ASN A 262 -2.35 -1.77 2.06
CA ASN A 262 -2.63 -2.81 1.05
C ASN A 262 -1.90 -4.15 1.27
N GLY A 263 -1.13 -4.28 2.34
CA GLY A 263 -0.45 -5.52 2.70
C GLY A 263 -1.34 -6.54 3.41
N PRO A 264 -0.84 -7.77 3.62
CA PRO A 264 -1.61 -8.87 4.20
C PRO A 264 -1.86 -8.74 5.71
N PHE A 265 -1.21 -7.79 6.37
CA PHE A 265 -1.21 -7.71 7.83
C PHE A 265 -1.77 -6.37 8.32
N ARG A 266 -2.57 -6.41 9.38
CA ARG A 266 -3.05 -5.23 10.11
C ARG A 266 -2.66 -5.32 11.58
N PRO A 267 -2.11 -4.27 12.20
CA PRO A 267 -1.89 -4.29 13.63
C PRO A 267 -3.20 -4.25 14.41
N ASN A 268 -3.33 -5.16 15.37
CA ASN A 268 -4.38 -5.15 16.37
C ASN A 268 -4.20 -3.99 17.35
N ARG A 269 -5.25 -3.69 18.12
CA ARG A 269 -5.29 -2.60 19.10
C ARG A 269 -4.21 -2.67 20.19
N ASP A 270 -3.62 -3.84 20.42
CA ASP A 270 -2.51 -4.00 21.36
C ASP A 270 -1.18 -3.42 20.82
N GLY A 271 -1.08 -3.17 19.51
CA GLY A 271 0.13 -2.74 18.82
C GLY A 271 1.23 -3.81 18.83
N LYS A 272 0.88 -5.07 19.06
CA LYS A 272 1.79 -6.21 19.22
C LYS A 272 1.40 -7.41 18.36
N THR A 273 0.12 -7.56 18.06
CA THR A 273 -0.38 -8.65 17.23
C THR A 273 -0.88 -8.14 15.89
N LEU A 274 -0.90 -9.03 14.90
CA LEU A 274 -1.33 -8.76 13.53
C LEU A 274 -2.51 -9.67 13.18
N TYR A 275 -3.55 -9.11 12.57
CA TYR A 275 -4.64 -9.87 11.97
C TYR A 275 -4.62 -9.75 10.44
N GLU A 276 -5.32 -10.66 9.76
CA GLU A 276 -5.34 -10.72 8.31
C GLU A 276 -6.06 -9.51 7.70
N ASN A 277 -5.42 -8.90 6.69
CA ASN A 277 -6.10 -8.01 5.76
C ASN A 277 -6.66 -8.82 4.58
N ILE A 278 -7.96 -9.13 4.62
CA ILE A 278 -8.63 -9.85 3.53
C ILE A 278 -8.68 -9.08 2.19
N TYR A 279 -8.32 -7.79 2.18
CA TYR A 279 -8.24 -6.96 0.97
C TYR A 279 -6.80 -6.68 0.52
N SER A 280 -5.86 -7.53 0.96
CA SER A 280 -4.46 -7.42 0.57
C SER A 280 -4.24 -7.59 -0.93
N TRP A 281 -3.34 -6.80 -1.50
CA TRP A 281 -2.94 -6.89 -2.90
C TRP A 281 -2.15 -8.16 -3.19
N ASN A 282 -1.54 -8.78 -2.17
CA ASN A 282 -0.89 -10.07 -2.35
C ASN A 282 -1.88 -11.22 -2.63
N ARG A 283 -3.19 -10.97 -2.67
CA ARG A 283 -4.16 -11.98 -3.09
C ARG A 283 -4.09 -12.30 -4.59
N PHE A 284 -3.52 -11.41 -5.41
CA PHE A 284 -3.41 -11.60 -6.85
C PHE A 284 -2.01 -11.33 -7.42
N ALA A 285 -1.07 -10.84 -6.60
CA ALA A 285 0.26 -10.45 -7.01
C ALA A 285 1.31 -10.85 -5.98
N ASN A 286 2.56 -11.02 -6.41
CA ASN A 286 3.70 -10.91 -5.53
C ASN A 286 3.96 -9.41 -5.34
N VAL A 287 4.00 -8.91 -4.11
CA VAL A 287 4.15 -7.46 -3.84
C VAL A 287 5.44 -7.19 -3.09
N LEU A 288 6.31 -6.39 -3.71
CA LEU A 288 7.58 -5.92 -3.18
C LEU A 288 7.39 -4.52 -2.59
N TYR A 289 7.39 -4.41 -1.27
CA TYR A 289 7.40 -3.14 -0.56
C TYR A 289 8.84 -2.70 -0.37
N LEU A 290 9.26 -1.63 -1.05
CA LEU A 290 10.63 -1.12 -0.99
C LEU A 290 10.68 0.19 -0.19
N GLU A 291 11.51 0.25 0.83
CA GLU A 291 11.72 1.47 1.61
C GLU A 291 12.81 2.34 0.97
N ALA A 292 12.38 3.46 0.39
CA ALA A 292 13.27 4.39 -0.31
C ALA A 292 12.82 5.83 -0.06
N PRO A 293 13.73 6.82 -0.09
CA PRO A 293 15.20 6.71 -0.25
C PRO A 293 15.93 6.09 0.96
N HIS A 294 17.28 6.07 0.96
CA HIS A 294 18.06 5.62 2.12
C HIS A 294 17.66 6.37 3.40
N ASN A 295 17.77 5.70 4.55
CA ASN A 295 17.30 6.16 5.86
C ASN A 295 15.76 6.26 6.04
N VAL A 296 14.95 5.83 5.05
CA VAL A 296 13.51 5.61 5.26
C VAL A 296 13.27 4.26 5.93
N GLY A 297 12.51 4.27 7.02
CA GLY A 297 12.13 3.05 7.73
C GLY A 297 13.34 2.28 8.27
N TYR A 298 13.59 1.08 7.74
CA TYR A 298 14.77 0.28 8.09
C TYR A 298 15.95 0.43 7.12
N SER A 299 15.77 1.11 5.99
CA SER A 299 16.85 1.43 5.04
C SER A 299 17.91 2.29 5.72
N TYR A 300 19.16 2.19 5.28
CA TYR A 300 20.27 2.92 5.90
C TYR A 300 21.40 3.23 4.93
N SER A 301 22.18 4.26 5.26
CA SER A 301 23.51 4.50 4.68
C SER A 301 24.62 4.01 5.63
N THR A 302 25.70 3.48 5.05
CA THR A 302 26.94 3.19 5.79
C THR A 302 27.84 4.42 5.96
N VAL A 303 27.50 5.54 5.30
CA VAL A 303 28.18 6.82 5.45
C VAL A 303 27.59 7.56 6.66
N PRO A 304 28.41 8.02 7.62
CA PRO A 304 27.93 8.81 8.74
C PRO A 304 27.28 10.13 8.29
N ASP A 305 26.18 10.51 8.96
CA ASP A 305 25.47 11.79 8.76
C ASP A 305 24.96 12.04 7.32
N ASP A 306 24.80 10.97 6.56
CA ASP A 306 24.33 11.01 5.18
C ASP A 306 22.81 11.18 5.10
N ASN A 307 22.36 12.43 4.97
CA ASN A 307 20.95 12.79 4.91
C ASN A 307 20.55 13.46 3.58
N ALA A 308 21.49 13.58 2.64
CA ALA A 308 21.23 14.24 1.36
C ALA A 308 20.60 13.22 0.39
N TYR A 309 19.50 13.61 -0.24
CA TYR A 309 18.83 12.82 -1.28
C TYR A 309 18.23 13.77 -2.32
N ASN A 310 17.98 13.27 -3.52
CA ASN A 310 17.22 13.95 -4.57
C ASN A 310 16.51 12.93 -5.46
N ASP A 311 15.67 13.42 -6.38
CA ASP A 311 14.85 12.56 -7.24
C ASP A 311 15.70 11.65 -8.15
N ASP A 312 16.76 12.18 -8.77
CA ASP A 312 17.64 11.42 -9.67
C ASP A 312 18.38 10.30 -8.92
N GLN A 313 18.97 10.64 -7.77
CA GLN A 313 19.64 9.66 -6.90
C GLN A 313 18.67 8.58 -6.42
N THR A 314 17.45 8.96 -6.02
CA THR A 314 16.45 8.01 -5.55
C THR A 314 16.00 7.07 -6.67
N ALA A 315 15.86 7.59 -7.90
CA ALA A 315 15.55 6.77 -9.08
C ALA A 315 16.67 5.77 -9.40
N ASP A 316 17.93 6.24 -9.44
CA ASP A 316 19.10 5.38 -9.69
C ASP A 316 19.25 4.28 -8.63
N GLU A 317 19.04 4.62 -7.36
CA GLU A 317 19.15 3.67 -6.25
C GLU A 317 17.99 2.66 -6.25
N ASN A 318 16.77 3.08 -6.57
CA ASN A 318 15.64 2.17 -6.76
C ASN A 318 15.89 1.20 -7.92
N TYR A 319 16.44 1.70 -9.04
CA TYR A 319 16.81 0.87 -10.20
C TYR A 319 17.87 -0.17 -9.84
N ASN A 320 18.92 0.23 -9.12
CA ASN A 320 19.97 -0.68 -8.65
C ASN A 320 19.41 -1.73 -7.67
N ALA A 321 18.53 -1.32 -6.75
CA ALA A 321 17.88 -2.24 -5.83
C ALA A 321 17.01 -3.27 -6.57
N LEU A 322 16.30 -2.88 -7.64
CA LEU A 322 15.55 -3.82 -8.48
C LEU A 322 16.47 -4.80 -9.22
N LYS A 323 17.61 -4.34 -9.76
CA LYS A 323 18.60 -5.24 -10.37
C LYS A 323 19.14 -6.26 -9.36
N ASP A 324 19.46 -5.80 -8.15
CA ASP A 324 19.90 -6.68 -7.06
C ASP A 324 18.79 -7.67 -6.68
N PHE A 325 17.53 -7.21 -6.59
CA PHE A 325 16.37 -8.05 -6.32
C PHE A 325 16.22 -9.19 -7.34
N PHE A 326 16.24 -8.89 -8.64
CA PHE A 326 16.11 -9.91 -9.68
C PHE A 326 17.32 -10.88 -9.72
N SER A 327 18.49 -10.47 -9.20
CA SER A 327 19.62 -11.38 -9.03
C SER A 327 19.41 -12.40 -7.90
N VAL A 328 18.60 -12.05 -6.88
CA VAL A 328 18.29 -12.91 -5.72
C VAL A 328 17.06 -13.78 -6.00
N PHE A 329 16.04 -13.21 -6.64
CA PHE A 329 14.77 -13.86 -6.96
C PHE A 329 14.60 -14.02 -8.47
N THR A 330 15.50 -14.80 -9.07
CA THR A 330 15.60 -14.99 -10.52
C THR A 330 14.31 -15.49 -11.18
N GLU A 331 13.43 -16.16 -10.43
CA GLU A 331 12.12 -16.63 -10.88
C GLU A 331 11.12 -15.51 -11.20
N TYR A 332 11.42 -14.25 -10.84
CA TYR A 332 10.60 -13.11 -11.22
C TYR A 332 11.05 -12.42 -12.51
N THR A 333 12.19 -12.80 -13.10
CA THR A 333 12.78 -12.08 -14.26
C THR A 333 11.86 -12.05 -15.48
N ASP A 334 11.08 -13.12 -15.71
CA ASP A 334 10.18 -13.25 -16.86
C ASP A 334 8.71 -12.94 -16.51
N ARG A 335 8.45 -12.30 -15.37
CA ARG A 335 7.10 -11.99 -14.91
C ARG A 335 6.58 -10.68 -15.47
N PRO A 336 5.26 -10.54 -15.66
CA PRO A 336 4.64 -9.22 -15.75
C PRO A 336 5.00 -8.41 -14.50
N PHE A 337 5.69 -7.29 -14.70
CA PHE A 337 6.18 -6.41 -13.65
C PHE A 337 5.47 -5.05 -13.73
N PHE A 338 4.99 -4.57 -12.59
CA PHE A 338 4.27 -3.30 -12.48
C PHE A 338 4.89 -2.45 -11.37
N VAL A 339 5.15 -1.18 -11.67
CA VAL A 339 5.61 -0.20 -10.68
C VAL A 339 4.40 0.59 -10.19
N THR A 340 4.19 0.59 -8.87
CA THR A 340 3.03 1.20 -8.22
C THR A 340 3.46 2.00 -7.00
N GLY A 341 2.62 2.92 -6.54
CA GLY A 341 2.92 3.74 -5.37
C GLY A 341 1.91 4.86 -5.14
N GLU A 342 2.17 5.67 -4.12
CA GLU A 342 1.24 6.66 -3.59
C GLU A 342 1.91 8.03 -3.34
N SER A 343 1.16 9.12 -3.48
CA SER A 343 1.60 10.48 -3.11
C SER A 343 2.81 10.92 -3.94
N TYR A 344 3.91 11.34 -3.32
CA TYR A 344 5.19 11.60 -4.01
C TYR A 344 5.74 10.38 -4.77
N GLY A 345 5.18 9.18 -4.55
CA GLY A 345 5.34 8.04 -5.46
C GLY A 345 4.94 8.37 -6.91
N GLY A 346 4.10 9.39 -7.15
CA GLY A 346 3.83 9.93 -8.48
C GLY A 346 5.05 10.56 -9.17
N VAL A 347 6.11 10.89 -8.43
CA VAL A 347 7.43 11.26 -8.96
C VAL A 347 8.34 10.04 -9.04
N TYR A 348 8.40 9.22 -7.98
CA TYR A 348 9.29 8.05 -7.95
C TYR A 348 8.98 7.00 -9.02
N ILE A 349 7.70 6.76 -9.32
CA ILE A 349 7.27 5.73 -10.26
C ILE A 349 7.66 6.08 -11.70
N PRO A 350 7.43 7.31 -12.22
CA PRO A 350 7.75 7.61 -13.60
C PRO A 350 9.24 7.90 -13.86
N THR A 351 10.02 8.26 -12.83
CA THR A 351 11.48 8.49 -12.99
C THR A 351 12.28 7.20 -12.95
N LEU A 352 11.75 6.16 -12.28
CA LEU A 352 12.26 4.78 -12.30
C LEU A 352 11.95 4.07 -13.63
#